data_AF-A0A959APS1-F1
#
_entry.id   AF-A0A959APS1-F1
#
_cell.length_a   1.000
_cell.length_b   1.000
_cell.length_c   1.000
_cell.angle_alpha   90.00
_cell.angle_beta   90.00
_cell.angle_gamma   90.00
#
_symmetry.space_group_name_H-M   'P 1'
#
loop_
_entity.id
_entity.type
_entity.pdbx_description
1 polymer ?
#
loop_
_entity_poly.entity_id
_entity_poly.type
_entity_poly.pdbx_seq_one_letter_code
_entity_poly.pdbx_strand_id
1 'polypeptide(L)' 'QMVLFDHLIPVPSPFGRGITFVTDGSYDGLQLDKGRWKFVDKVFNDVMSEPPRPEPVLDNRNDKDILGRSKTKKTKGGP' A
#
# COMPACT_ATOMS: atom_id res chain seq x y z
N GLN A 1 14.89 16.65 -5.75
CA GLN A 1 15.19 15.90 -4.51
C GLN A 1 14.07 16.17 -3.51
N MET A 2 13.72 15.17 -2.70
CA MET A 2 12.69 15.28 -1.67
C MET A 2 13.15 14.59 -0.38
N VAL A 3 12.87 15.20 0.76
CA VAL A 3 13.05 14.63 2.10
C VAL A 3 11.67 14.41 2.68
N LEU A 4 11.39 13.19 3.12
CA LEU A 4 10.13 12.81 3.77
C LEU A 4 10.36 12.67 5.26
N PHE A 5 9.38 13.05 6.06
CA PHE A 5 9.37 12.79 7.50
C PHE A 5 7.96 12.37 7.93
N ASP A 6 7.93 11.45 8.89
CA ASP A 6 6.71 10.88 9.44
C ASP A 6 6.23 11.68 10.65
N HIS A 7 4.93 11.62 10.90
CA HIS A 7 4.37 12.08 12.16
C HIS A 7 4.28 10.93 13.15
N LEU A 8 4.98 11.08 14.27
CA LEU A 8 5.02 10.10 15.33
C LEU A 8 3.99 10.42 16.41
N ILE A 9 3.25 9.40 16.83
CA ILE A 9 2.30 9.46 17.94
C ILE A 9 2.78 8.59 19.11
N PRO A 10 2.58 9.04 20.35
CA PRO A 10 2.89 8.25 21.53
C PRO A 10 1.85 7.14 21.73
N VAL A 11 2.32 5.91 21.93
CA VAL A 11 1.49 4.75 22.31
C VAL A 11 2.07 4.02 23.51
N PRO A 12 1.25 3.40 24.37
CA PRO A 12 1.75 2.51 25.41
C PRO A 12 2.61 1.39 24.81
N SER A 13 3.79 1.18 25.38
CA SER A 13 4.68 0.13 24.92
C SER A 13 4.05 -1.26 25.13
N PRO A 14 4.01 -2.12 24.09
CA PRO A 14 3.51 -3.49 24.23
C PRO A 14 4.44 -4.37 25.08
N PHE A 15 5.66 -3.91 25.35
CA PHE A 15 6.66 -4.61 26.17
C PHE A 15 6.65 -4.15 27.64
N GLY A 16 5.59 -3.45 28.06
CA GLY A 16 5.35 -3.11 29.47
C GLY A 16 6.22 -1.99 30.04
N ARG A 17 7.00 -1.28 29.21
CA ARG A 17 7.84 -0.15 29.65
C ARG A 17 7.55 1.10 28.84
N GLY A 18 6.90 2.07 29.49
CA GLY A 18 6.80 3.46 29.04
C GLY A 18 6.00 3.66 27.75
N ILE A 19 6.35 4.75 27.06
CA ILE A 19 5.75 5.18 25.78
C ILE A 19 6.70 4.82 24.64
N THR A 20 6.14 4.27 23.57
CA THR A 20 6.81 4.09 22.29
C THR A 20 6.20 5.06 21.28
N PHE A 21 7.02 5.60 20.39
CA PHE A 21 6.53 6.43 19.29
C PHE A 21 6.36 5.57 18.04
N VAL A 22 5.18 5.65 17.43
CA VAL A 22 4.85 4.93 16.19
C VAL A 22 4.33 5.93 15.15
N THR A 23 4.53 5.64 13.87
CA THR A 23 4.00 6.46 12.79
C THR A 23 2.47 6.44 12.78
N ASP A 24 1.84 7.59 12.54
CA ASP A 24 0.39 7.71 12.34
C ASP A 24 -0.05 7.44 10.89
N GLY A 25 0.90 7.13 10.00
CA GLY A 25 0.68 6.87 8.58
C GLY A 25 0.66 8.12 7.70
N SER A 26 0.78 9.32 8.27
CA SER A 26 0.93 10.57 7.53
C SER A 26 2.39 10.96 7.34
N TYR A 27 2.66 11.63 6.21
CA TYR A 27 4.00 12.06 5.82
C TYR A 27 3.95 13.48 5.24
N ASP A 28 4.87 14.30 5.72
CA ASP A 28 5.15 15.62 5.15
C ASP A 28 6.52 15.62 4.48
N GLY A 29 6.74 16.60 3.61
CA GLY A 29 7.91 16.65 2.75
C GLY A 29 8.56 18.02 2.63
N LEU A 30 9.86 18.01 2.39
CA LEU A 30 10.61 19.15 1.85
C LEU A 30 11.07 18.80 0.44
N GLN A 31 10.60 19.56 -0.56
CA GLN A 31 10.98 19.40 -1.95
C GLN A 31 11.96 20.50 -2.35
N LEU A 32 13.11 20.13 -2.92
CA LEU A 32 14.07 21.08 -3.46
C LEU A 32 13.63 21.52 -4.86
N ASP A 33 13.26 22.79 -5.01
CA ASP A 33 12.87 23.43 -6.27
C ASP A 33 13.68 24.72 -6.48
N LYS A 34 14.45 24.78 -7.58
CA LYS A 34 15.30 25.94 -7.95
C LYS A 34 16.19 26.43 -6.81
N GLY A 35 16.81 25.50 -6.07
CA GLY A 35 17.70 25.82 -4.96
C GLY A 35 17.01 26.24 -3.66
N ARG A 36 15.67 26.16 -3.59
CA ARG A 36 14.89 26.45 -2.38
C ARG A 36 14.10 25.23 -1.93
N TRP A 37 14.03 25.01 -0.63
CA TRP A 37 13.17 23.99 -0.05
C TRP A 37 11.74 24.52 0.05
N LYS A 38 10.79 23.75 -0.48
CA LYS A 38 9.35 23.98 -0.38
C LYS A 38 8.74 22.90 0.51
N PHE A 39 7.95 23.32 1.49
CA PHE A 39 7.17 22.42 2.32
C PHE A 39 5.97 21.86 1.54
N VAL A 40 5.72 20.57 1.72
CA VAL A 40 4.63 19.82 1.10
C VAL A 40 3.87 19.11 2.22
N ASP A 41 2.67 19.60 2.51
CA ASP A 41 1.72 18.96 3.43
C ASP A 41 1.14 17.70 2.79
N LYS A 42 1.09 16.58 3.53
CA LYS A 42 0.54 15.29 3.10
C LYS A 42 1.01 14.88 1.71
N VAL A 43 2.24 14.38 1.63
CA VAL A 43 2.85 13.99 0.35
C VAL A 43 2.03 12.92 -0.39
N PHE A 44 1.35 12.05 0.35
CA PHE A 44 0.40 11.07 -0.21
C PHE A 44 -1.03 11.55 -0.01
N ASN A 45 -1.71 11.87 -1.09
CA ASN A 45 -3.08 12.37 -1.12
C ASN A 45 -3.99 11.56 -2.05
N ASP A 46 -3.57 10.33 -2.40
CA ASP A 46 -4.32 9.47 -3.30
C ASP A 46 -5.71 9.17 -2.72
N VAL A 47 -6.74 9.65 -3.42
CA VAL A 47 -8.13 9.32 -3.14
C VAL A 47 -8.51 8.14 -4.02
N MET A 48 -8.91 7.02 -3.42
CA MET A 48 -9.45 5.90 -4.18
C MET A 48 -10.77 6.31 -4.83
N SER A 49 -10.86 6.19 -6.16
CA SER A 49 -12.08 6.52 -6.91
C SER A 49 -13.22 5.52 -6.70
N GLU A 50 -12.89 4.28 -6.36
CA GLU A 50 -13.84 3.22 -6.05
C GLU A 50 -13.60 2.72 -4.61
N PRO A 51 -14.66 2.40 -3.86
CA PRO A 51 -14.52 1.81 -2.54
C PRO A 51 -13.79 0.46 -2.61
N PRO A 52 -13.07 0.06 -1.54
CA PRO A 52 -12.47 -1.27 -1.45
C PRO A 52 -13.56 -2.34 -1.66
N ARG A 53 -13.36 -3.23 -2.63
CA ARG A 53 -14.32 -4.31 -2.87
C ARG A 53 -14.19 -5.35 -1.75
N PRO A 54 -15.31 -5.83 -1.17
CA PRO A 54 -15.28 -6.77 -0.04
C PRO A 54 -14.73 -8.14 -0.43
N GLU A 55 -14.86 -8.53 -1.70
CA GLU A 55 -14.32 -9.78 -2.22
C GLU A 55 -13.37 -9.51 -3.39
N PRO A 56 -12.24 -10.24 -3.47
CA PRO A 56 -11.33 -10.14 -4.60
C PRO A 56 -12.06 -10.55 -5.89
N VAL A 57 -11.88 -9.79 -6.97
CA VAL A 57 -12.44 -10.13 -8.29
C VAL A 57 -11.69 -11.36 -8.83
N LEU A 58 -12.17 -12.55 -8.49
CA LEU A 58 -11.66 -13.83 -8.99
C LEU A 58 -12.35 -14.26 -10.30
N ASP A 59 -13.57 -13.76 -10.56
CA ASP A 59 -14.47 -14.29 -11.59
C ASP A 59 -14.06 -14.00 -13.05
N ASN A 60 -13.14 -13.04 -13.27
CA ASN A 60 -12.61 -12.80 -14.62
C ASN A 60 -11.36 -13.65 -14.94
N ARG A 61 -10.93 -14.54 -14.04
CA ARG A 61 -9.78 -15.45 -14.25
C ARG A 61 -10.25 -16.78 -14.83
N ASN A 62 -10.85 -16.76 -16.01
CA ASN A 62 -11.30 -18.01 -16.66
C ASN A 62 -10.13 -18.92 -17.06
N ASP A 63 -8.93 -18.36 -17.27
CA ASP A 63 -7.85 -19.12 -17.91
C ASP A 63 -6.54 -19.23 -17.11
N LYS A 64 -6.41 -18.57 -15.95
CA LYS A 64 -5.14 -18.51 -15.19
C LYS A 64 -5.29 -18.76 -13.69
N ASP A 65 -4.32 -19.47 -13.10
CA ASP A 65 -4.24 -19.69 -11.64
C ASP A 65 -3.71 -18.44 -10.88
N ILE A 66 -3.62 -18.54 -9.55
CA ILE A 66 -3.11 -17.46 -8.69
C ILE A 66 -1.65 -17.07 -8.97
N LEU A 67 -0.90 -17.93 -9.68
CA LEU A 67 0.48 -17.71 -10.12
C LEU A 67 0.55 -17.30 -11.60
N GLY A 68 -0.59 -17.05 -12.25
CA GLY A 68 -0.68 -16.63 -13.65
C GLY A 68 -0.49 -17.75 -14.68
N ARG A 69 -0.45 -19.02 -14.28
CA ARG A 69 -0.28 -20.17 -15.19
C ARG A 69 -1.58 -20.54 -15.86
N SER A 70 -1.53 -20.90 -17.14
CA SER A 70 -2.70 -21.34 -17.88
C SER A 70 -3.22 -22.68 -17.37
N LYS A 71 -4.54 -22.81 -17.16
CA LYS A 71 -5.14 -24.11 -16.85
C LYS A 71 -5.13 -24.98 -18.11
N THR A 72 -4.18 -25.92 -18.21
CA THR A 72 -4.15 -26.87 -19.33
C THR A 72 -5.40 -27.75 -19.26
N LYS A 73 -6.33 -27.62 -20.21
CA LYS A 73 -7.46 -28.55 -20.36
C LYS A 73 -6.88 -29.94 -20.61
N LYS A 74 -6.92 -30.84 -19.61
CA LYS A 74 -6.68 -32.26 -19.85
C LYS A 74 -7.83 -32.80 -20.69
N THR A 75 -7.61 -32.98 -21.99
CA THR A 75 -8.44 -33.86 -22.82
C THR A 75 -8.27 -35.28 -22.27
N LYS A 76 -9.28 -35.79 -21.55
CA LYS A 76 -9.37 -37.21 -21.25
C LYS A 76 -9.75 -37.93 -22.55
N GLY A 77 -8.78 -38.62 -23.13
CA GLY A 77 -9.02 -39.56 -24.23
C GLY A 77 -9.64 -40.86 -23.72
N GLY A 78 -10.64 -41.32 -24.48
CA GLY A 78 -11.03 -42.72 -24.72
C GLY A 78 -11.87 -43.44 -23.65
N PRO A 79 -12.60 -44.52 -24.03
CA PRO A 79 -12.85 -45.08 -25.37
C PRO A 79 -14.18 -44.63 -26.00
#